data_AF-A0A139RKZ9-F1
#
_entry.id   AF-A0A139RKZ9-F1
#
_cell.length_a   1.000
_cell.length_b   1.000
_cell.length_c   1.000
_cell.angle_alpha   90.00
_cell.angle_beta   90.00
_cell.angle_gamma   90.00
#
_symmetry.space_group_name_H-M   'P 1'
#
loop_
_entity.id
_entity.type
_entity.pdbx_description
1 polymer ?
#
loop_
_entity_poly.entity_id
_entity_poly.type
_entity_poly.pdbx_seq_one_letter_code
_entity_poly.pdbx_strand_id
1 'polypeptide(L)' 'MDHAADYGFVVRYLKGKEKETGYMAEEWHLRYVGKEAKEIAASGLSLEEYYGFEGGDYVD' A
#
# COMPACT_ATOMS: atom_id res chain seq x y z
N MET A 1 4.92 -8.97 -7.63
CA MET A 1 3.55 -8.87 -8.18
C MET A 1 3.52 -7.70 -9.16
N ASP A 2 4.40 -7.77 -10.17
CA ASP A 2 5.04 -6.55 -10.71
C ASP A 2 4.13 -5.77 -11.67
N HIS A 3 3.00 -6.37 -12.06
CA HIS A 3 2.05 -5.82 -13.02
C HIS A 3 0.77 -5.26 -12.39
N ALA A 4 0.58 -5.33 -11.06
CA ALA A 4 -0.65 -4.83 -10.43
C ALA A 4 -0.91 -3.35 -10.78
N ALA A 5 0.15 -2.54 -10.82
CA ALA A 5 0.07 -1.12 -11.12
C ALA A 5 -0.32 -0.83 -12.57
N ASP A 6 -0.10 -1.75 -13.52
CA ASP A 6 -0.57 -1.61 -14.90
C ASP A 6 -2.10 -1.63 -15.00
N TYR A 7 -2.77 -2.20 -13.99
CA TYR A 7 -4.22 -2.27 -13.88
C TYR A 7 -4.78 -1.32 -12.83
N GLY A 8 -3.96 -0.40 -12.30
CA GLY A 8 -4.36 0.56 -11.28
C GLY A 8 -4.46 0.00 -9.86
N PHE A 9 -3.83 -1.14 -9.59
CA PHE A 9 -3.78 -1.77 -8.26
C PHE A 9 -2.40 -1.64 -7.62
N VAL A 10 -2.37 -1.61 -6.30
CA VAL A 10 -1.17 -1.78 -5.48
C VAL A 10 -1.33 -2.95 -4.53
N VAL A 11 -0.24 -3.63 -4.18
CA VAL A 11 -0.23 -4.56 -3.03
C VAL A 11 -0.32 -3.70 -1.78
N ARG A 12 -1.43 -3.81 -1.05
CA ARG A 12 -1.81 -2.84 -0.03
C ARG A 12 -0.97 -2.97 1.25
N TYR A 13 -0.72 -4.20 1.65
CA TYR A 13 -0.01 -4.52 2.89
C TYR A 13 1.37 -5.07 2.52
N LEU A 14 2.31 -4.14 2.35
CA LEU A 14 3.69 -4.44 1.99
C LEU A 14 4.44 -5.02 3.18
N LYS A 15 5.35 -5.95 2.90
CA LYS A 15 6.31 -6.46 3.89
C LYS A 15 7.21 -5.33 4.39
N GLY A 16 7.34 -5.20 5.70
CA GLY A 16 8.14 -4.14 6.33
C GLY A 16 7.40 -2.82 6.50
N LYS A 17 6.10 -2.75 6.18
CA LYS A 17 5.22 -1.57 6.35
C LYS A 17 4.09 -1.83 7.35
N GLU A 18 4.26 -2.80 8.23
CA GLU A 18 3.22 -3.25 9.16
C GLU A 18 2.84 -2.16 10.16
N LYS A 19 3.82 -1.32 10.56
CA LYS A 19 3.59 -0.23 11.51
C LYS A 19 2.78 0.89 10.90
N GLU A 20 3.08 1.24 9.66
CA GLU A 20 2.40 2.32 8.95
C GLU A 20 1.01 1.88 8.54
N THR A 21 0.88 0.65 8.02
CA THR A 21 -0.42 0.14 7.52
C THR A 21 -1.34 -0.39 8.62
N GLY A 22 -0.80 -0.81 9.76
CA GLY A 22 -1.56 -1.47 10.83
C GLY A 22 -1.86 -2.96 10.57
N TYR A 23 -1.42 -3.52 9.44
CA TYR A 23 -1.72 -4.89 9.04
C TYR A 23 -0.46 -5.70 8.73
N MET A 24 -0.55 -7.01 8.91
CA MET A 24 0.49 -7.93 8.46
C MET A 24 0.64 -7.90 6.94
N ALA A 25 1.84 -8.21 6.45
CA ALA A 25 2.08 -8.29 5.02
C ALA A 25 1.17 -9.34 4.35
N GLU A 26 0.48 -8.93 3.28
CA GLU A 26 -0.44 -9.79 2.52
C GLU A 26 -0.17 -9.62 1.02
N GLU A 27 0.59 -10.53 0.44
CA GLU A 27 0.99 -10.48 -0.98
C GLU A 27 -0.21 -10.62 -1.95
N TRP A 28 -1.35 -11.09 -1.45
CA TRP A 28 -2.59 -11.29 -2.21
C TRP A 28 -3.55 -10.08 -2.15
N HIS A 29 -3.35 -9.14 -1.22
CA HIS A 29 -4.31 -8.06 -1.00
C HIS A 29 -4.06 -6.89 -1.95
N LEU A 30 -4.93 -6.75 -2.95
CA LEU A 30 -4.86 -5.70 -3.96
C LEU A 30 -5.84 -4.56 -3.66
N ARG A 31 -5.34 -3.33 -3.67
CA ARG A 31 -6.16 -2.11 -3.54
C ARG A 31 -6.14 -1.33 -4.85
N TYR A 32 -7.31 -1.08 -5.42
CA TYR A 32 -7.44 -0.19 -6.58
C TYR A 32 -7.26 1.27 -6.15
N VAL A 33 -6.35 1.96 -6.83
CA VAL A 33 -6.05 3.40 -6.66
C VAL A 33 -6.03 4.13 -8.01
N GLY A 34 -6.25 3.43 -9.12
CA GLY A 34 -6.32 4.01 -10.45
C GLY A 34 -4.94 4.42 -10.98
N LYS A 35 -4.88 5.56 -11.68
CA LYS A 35 -3.72 5.95 -12.49
C LYS A 35 -2.43 6.15 -11.67
N GLU A 36 -2.54 6.54 -10.40
CA GLU A 36 -1.41 6.79 -9.50
C GLU A 36 -0.71 5.51 -9.04
N ALA A 37 -1.28 4.32 -9.32
CA ALA A 37 -0.72 3.05 -8.85
C ALA A 37 0.74 2.83 -9.26
N LYS A 38 1.14 3.34 -10.44
CA LYS A 38 2.53 3.22 -10.92
C LYS A 38 3.51 4.05 -10.08
N GLU A 39 3.13 5.27 -9.73
CA GLU A 39 3.95 6.17 -8.91
C GLU A 39 4.05 5.65 -7.47
N ILE A 40 2.92 5.19 -6.92
CA ILE A 40 2.87 4.56 -5.59
C ILE A 40 3.74 3.31 -5.56
N ALA A 41 3.57 2.38 -6.51
CA ALA A 41 4.36 1.14 -6.55
C ALA A 41 5.87 1.41 -6.71
N ALA A 42 6.24 2.41 -7.52
CA ALA A 42 7.64 2.81 -7.69
C ALA A 42 8.26 3.44 -6.44
N SER A 43 7.47 4.11 -5.61
CA SER A 43 7.94 4.72 -4.36
C SER A 43 8.33 3.70 -3.28
N GLY A 44 7.75 2.49 -3.32
CA GLY A 44 7.91 1.49 -2.26
C GLY A 44 7.26 1.88 -0.92
N LEU A 45 6.42 2.92 -0.91
CA LEU A 45 5.72 3.43 0.25
C LEU A 45 4.35 2.74 0.42
N SER A 46 3.85 2.74 1.66
CA SER A 46 2.42 2.51 1.91
C SER A 46 1.58 3.69 1.41
N LEU A 47 0.25 3.52 1.40
CA LEU A 47 -0.65 4.63 1.04
C LEU A 47 -0.62 5.74 2.11
N GLU A 48 -0.49 5.35 3.38
CA GLU A 48 -0.30 6.26 4.51
C GLU A 48 0.90 7.17 4.29
N GLU A 49 2.05 6.58 3.96
CA GLU A 49 3.29 7.31 3.74
C GLU A 49 3.23 8.15 2.46
N TYR A 50 2.63 7.63 1.38
CA TYR A 50 2.56 8.31 0.09
C TYR A 50 1.66 9.55 0.15
N TYR A 51 0.49 9.43 0.77
CA TYR A 51 -0.49 10.53 0.87
C TYR A 51 -0.34 11.35 2.17
N GLY A 52 0.46 10.90 3.12
CA GLY A 52 0.75 11.61 4.37
C GLY A 52 -0.41 11.59 5.37
N PHE A 53 -1.18 10.50 5.44
CA PHE A 53 -2.22 10.32 6.45
C PHE A 53 -1.83 9.25 7.48
N GLU A 54 -2.44 9.33 8.66
CA GLU A 54 -2.16 8.40 9.76
C GLU A 54 -2.81 7.03 9.50
N GLY A 55 -2.04 5.97 9.69
CA GLY A 55 -2.53 4.60 9.83
C GLY A 55 -2.15 4.06 11.20
N GLY A 56 -1.60 2.84 11.22
CA GLY A 56 -1.25 2.16 12.47
C GLY A 56 -2.41 1.38 13.08
N ASP A 57 -2.32 1.12 14.38
CA ASP A 57 -3.27 0.26 15.09
C ASP A 57 -4.51 1.03 15.55
N TYR A 58 -5.51 0.31 16.05
CA TYR A 58 -6.66 0.89 16.71
C TYR A 58 -6.25 1.73 17.94
N VAL A 59 -6.96 2.82 18.18
CA VAL A 59 -6.66 3.80 19.25
C VAL A 59 -7.29 3.42 20.61
N ASP A 60 -7.30 2.13 20.94
CA ASP A 60 -8.07 1.45 22.01
C ASP A 60 -9.50 1.02 21.63
#